data_AF-A0A6L6TAV4-F1
#
_entry.id   AF-A0A6L6TAV4-F1
#
_cell.length_a   1.000
_cell.length_b   1.000
_cell.length_c   1.000
_cell.angle_alpha   90.00
_cell.angle_beta   90.00
_cell.angle_gamma   90.00
#
_symmetry.space_group_name_H-M   'P 1'
#
loop_
_entity.id
_entity.type
_entity.pdbx_description
1 polymer ?
#
loop_
_entity_poly.entity_id
_entity_poly.type
_entity_poly.pdbx_seq_one_letter_code
_entity_poly.pdbx_strand_id
1 'polypeptide(L)'
;MKSSKLCKPAPFLLLALCVAIAGCGSSAVREDSAELMKEGQYEAGIARLEEALREDPRDTELNIALAHGRQAAVEALLSQADSDRIRHDFAGARMGYGRVLSIEPNNRRAQEGIRQLELIRTLDERVALGQAALRQGDLFGAERYMREVLRLDPQNQKGMTLRSDIENVQARTAQPFPQLRSKLERPVTLEFRDANLKTIFEVLSQVAGINFIFDKDLRPDMKATIFVRDVRIEDAVALLLEQNQLRQKIVNDNTLMIYPDSPQKTKDYQELVMRTFYLTSIDANTALNMVKTMLKTRDVFVDERLNTLTMRDSPDAVRMAEKLLQSQDQSNPEVVLEVEVMEVATSRILDLGLQWPNTFGVLTSDGKSVSVLDQLRGIDSSRISISPAPQAKINAQDKDINTLASPVIRVSNREQARIHIGQRVPIISATSVPSTQGPVITESVTYLDVGLKLEVQPTVHLNNEVAIKIALEVSNATPLEATRQGTIPVQVDTRNAQTSLRLHDGETQVLAGLVRNDHNASGNKIPGLGDIPGLGRLFGSNKDDMSKSELVLAITPRIVRNLPYQSPSDMEFATGTESSLQVRQMAPLPPMEVPGTAPSSDKPVVESQMAVVPANGSPRP
;
A
#
# COMPACT_ATOMS: atom_id res chain seq x y z
N MET A 1 101.71 1.77 -13.73
CA MET A 1 100.89 2.92 -13.30
C MET A 1 99.59 2.40 -12.71
N LYS A 2 99.17 3.05 -11.61
CA LYS A 2 98.10 2.73 -10.63
C LYS A 2 96.74 2.27 -11.21
N SER A 3 96.10 1.28 -10.57
CA SER A 3 95.05 1.56 -9.57
C SER A 3 94.48 0.27 -8.96
N SER A 4 94.74 0.08 -7.68
CA SER A 4 94.05 -0.84 -6.77
C SER A 4 92.61 -0.39 -6.49
N LYS A 5 91.63 -1.31 -6.50
CA LYS A 5 90.33 -1.09 -5.84
C LYS A 5 90.01 -2.25 -4.91
N LEU A 6 89.99 -1.90 -3.62
CA LEU A 6 89.49 -2.66 -2.49
C LEU A 6 88.03 -3.09 -2.70
N CYS A 7 87.74 -4.34 -2.35
CA CYS A 7 86.41 -4.84 -2.05
C CYS A 7 86.06 -4.45 -0.60
N LYS A 8 84.91 -3.79 -0.37
CA LYS A 8 84.31 -3.55 0.97
C LYS A 8 82.87 -4.08 0.97
N PRO A 9 82.38 -4.71 2.06
CA PRO A 9 81.05 -5.32 2.10
C PRO A 9 79.94 -4.32 2.42
N ALA A 10 78.85 -4.45 1.65
CA ALA A 10 77.43 -4.23 1.94
C ALA A 10 76.93 -2.97 2.71
N PRO A 11 76.07 -2.13 2.09
CA PRO A 11 75.22 -1.15 2.76
C PRO A 11 73.81 -1.70 3.08
N PHE A 12 73.64 -3.02 3.22
CA PHE A 12 72.32 -3.64 3.38
C PHE A 12 71.84 -3.71 4.83
N LEU A 13 72.76 -3.63 5.81
CA LEU A 13 72.42 -3.78 7.23
C LEU A 13 71.82 -2.50 7.86
N LEU A 14 72.10 -1.33 7.27
CA LEU A 14 71.57 -0.04 7.74
C LEU A 14 70.13 0.22 7.26
N LEU A 15 69.73 -0.36 6.12
CA LEU A 15 68.36 -0.22 5.60
C LEU A 15 67.36 -1.09 6.38
N ALA A 16 67.79 -2.26 6.86
CA ALA A 16 66.96 -3.15 7.67
C ALA A 16 66.67 -2.60 9.08
N LEU A 17 67.58 -1.79 9.63
CA LEU A 17 67.39 -1.18 10.95
C LEU A 17 66.41 0.01 10.92
N CYS A 18 66.33 0.76 9.81
CA CYS A 18 65.37 1.86 9.65
C CYS A 18 63.92 1.37 9.42
N VAL A 19 63.72 0.18 8.84
CA VAL A 19 62.39 -0.42 8.66
C VAL A 19 61.84 -0.99 9.98
N ALA A 20 62.70 -1.42 10.90
CA ALA A 20 62.28 -1.96 12.20
C ALA A 20 61.82 -0.88 13.20
N ILE A 21 62.23 0.39 13.04
CA ILE A 21 61.87 1.48 13.97
C ILE A 21 60.55 2.16 13.59
N ALA A 22 60.09 2.04 12.33
CA ALA A 22 58.82 2.60 11.88
C ALA A 22 57.57 1.83 12.38
N GLY A 23 57.73 0.58 12.84
CA GLY A 23 56.60 -0.28 13.26
C GLY A 23 56.20 -0.21 14.74
N CYS A 24 57.00 0.43 15.61
CA CYS A 24 56.70 0.42 17.06
C CYS A 24 55.84 1.60 17.53
N GLY A 25 55.74 2.69 16.76
CA GLY A 25 54.95 3.88 17.16
C GLY A 25 53.44 3.72 17.01
N SER A 26 52.98 3.05 15.96
CA SER A 26 51.55 2.88 15.65
C SER A 26 50.83 1.91 16.59
N SER A 27 51.54 0.92 17.13
CA SER A 27 50.99 -0.07 18.06
C SER A 27 50.53 0.51 19.40
N ALA A 28 51.32 1.41 19.99
CA ALA A 28 51.04 2.02 21.30
C ALA A 28 49.82 2.96 21.25
N VAL A 29 49.72 3.80 20.20
CA VAL A 29 48.58 4.72 20.05
C VAL A 29 47.27 3.96 19.88
N ARG A 30 47.29 2.81 19.20
CA ARG A 30 46.13 1.95 19.02
C ARG A 30 45.64 1.33 20.34
N GLU A 31 46.55 0.90 21.20
CA GLU A 31 46.21 0.36 22.52
C GLU A 31 45.62 1.43 23.45
N ASP A 32 46.27 2.59 23.55
CA ASP A 32 45.76 3.74 24.31
C ASP A 32 44.35 4.14 23.85
N SER A 33 44.15 4.23 22.53
CA SER A 33 42.86 4.64 21.96
C SER A 33 41.77 3.59 22.20
N ALA A 34 42.13 2.30 22.19
CA ALA A 34 41.21 1.21 22.50
C ALA A 34 40.82 1.19 23.99
N GLU A 35 41.71 1.60 24.90
CA GLU A 35 41.41 1.74 26.33
C GLU A 35 40.42 2.89 26.58
N LEU A 36 40.65 4.07 25.98
CA LEU A 36 39.74 5.21 26.06
C LEU A 36 38.31 4.87 25.56
N MET A 37 38.21 4.06 24.50
CA MET A 37 36.90 3.61 23.98
C MET A 37 36.20 2.66 24.96
N LYS A 38 36.93 1.80 25.68
CA LYS A 38 36.35 0.90 26.70
C LYS A 38 35.85 1.67 27.92
N GLU A 39 36.47 2.79 28.26
CA GLU A 39 36.01 3.69 29.33
C GLU A 39 34.79 4.55 28.92
N GLY A 40 34.30 4.41 27.69
CA GLY A 40 33.15 5.16 27.16
C GLY A 40 33.51 6.56 26.64
N GLN A 41 34.81 6.90 26.58
CA GLN A 41 35.33 8.15 26.03
C GLN A 41 35.59 8.00 24.52
N TYR A 42 34.57 7.63 23.76
CA TYR A 42 34.67 7.33 22.34
C TYR A 42 35.25 8.49 21.51
N GLU A 43 34.83 9.72 21.78
CA GLU A 43 35.29 10.92 21.06
C GLU A 43 36.79 11.17 21.28
N ALA A 44 37.28 10.99 22.51
CA ALA A 44 38.71 11.15 22.84
C ALA A 44 39.55 10.05 22.17
N GLY A 45 39.07 8.80 22.17
CA GLY A 45 39.74 7.68 21.50
C GLY A 45 39.82 7.86 19.98
N ILE A 46 38.74 8.36 19.34
CA ILE A 46 38.74 8.66 17.89
C ILE A 46 39.66 9.84 17.58
N ALA A 47 39.61 10.91 18.36
CA ALA A 47 40.45 12.09 18.15
C ALA A 47 41.95 11.74 18.22
N ARG A 48 42.34 10.83 19.13
CA ARG A 48 43.73 10.36 19.26
C ARG A 48 44.18 9.53 18.06
N LEU A 49 43.30 8.70 17.49
CA LEU A 49 43.56 7.99 16.23
C LEU A 49 43.66 8.94 15.02
N GLU A 50 42.81 9.98 14.98
CA GLU A 50 42.86 11.01 13.93
C GLU A 50 44.13 11.86 14.01
N GLU A 51 44.60 12.17 15.22
CA GLU A 51 45.86 12.89 15.45
C GLU A 51 47.05 12.07 14.93
N ALA A 52 47.09 10.78 15.25
CA ALA A 52 48.13 9.88 14.74
C ALA A 52 48.10 9.72 13.21
N LEU A 53 46.91 9.69 12.60
CA LEU A 53 46.77 9.66 11.13
C LEU A 53 47.17 10.98 10.44
N ARG A 54 47.23 12.11 11.15
CA ARG A 54 47.82 13.35 10.61
C ARG A 54 49.34 13.26 10.54
N GLU A 55 49.97 12.53 11.46
CA GLU A 55 51.41 12.32 11.47
C GLU A 55 51.83 11.27 10.41
N ASP A 56 51.06 10.18 10.25
CA ASP A 56 51.25 9.19 9.18
C ASP A 56 49.96 8.88 8.40
N PRO A 57 49.69 9.58 7.29
CA PRO A 57 48.48 9.38 6.48
C PRO A 57 48.41 8.05 5.71
N ARG A 58 49.52 7.30 5.59
CA ARG A 58 49.58 6.07 4.78
C ARG A 58 49.57 4.78 5.61
N ASP A 59 49.50 4.88 6.93
CA ASP A 59 49.42 3.71 7.81
C ASP A 59 48.07 2.99 7.64
N THR A 60 48.11 1.79 7.06
CA THR A 60 46.92 0.96 6.84
C THR A 60 46.31 0.46 8.14
N GLU A 61 47.11 0.18 9.18
CA GLU A 61 46.61 -0.36 10.45
C GLU A 61 45.86 0.70 11.25
N LEU A 62 46.36 1.94 11.29
CA LEU A 62 45.67 3.06 11.93
C LEU A 62 44.37 3.43 11.21
N ASN A 63 44.36 3.36 9.87
CA ASN A 63 43.12 3.56 9.08
C ASN A 63 42.06 2.49 9.40
N ILE A 64 42.47 1.22 9.51
CA ILE A 64 41.57 0.12 9.89
C ILE A 64 41.06 0.31 11.33
N ALA A 65 41.95 0.67 12.27
CA ALA A 65 41.59 0.92 13.66
C ALA A 65 40.62 2.10 13.82
N LEU A 66 40.81 3.20 13.07
CA LEU A 66 39.90 4.34 13.06
C LEU A 66 38.52 3.93 12.51
N ALA A 67 38.47 3.16 11.42
CA ALA A 67 37.21 2.71 10.83
C ALA A 67 36.42 1.82 11.80
N HIS A 68 37.07 0.82 12.41
CA HIS A 68 36.43 -0.05 13.41
C HIS A 68 36.05 0.71 14.68
N GLY A 69 36.90 1.62 15.16
CA GLY A 69 36.63 2.43 16.35
C GLY A 69 35.43 3.35 16.18
N ARG A 70 35.32 4.02 15.02
CA ARG A 70 34.14 4.82 14.67
C ARG A 70 32.87 3.97 14.62
N GLN A 71 32.92 2.80 13.99
CA GLN A 71 31.76 1.92 13.91
C GLN A 71 31.29 1.45 15.29
N ALA A 72 32.21 1.00 16.15
CA ALA A 72 31.89 0.54 17.50
C ALA A 72 31.33 1.67 18.39
N ALA A 73 31.90 2.87 18.29
CA ALA A 73 31.43 4.05 19.00
C ALA A 73 29.99 4.44 18.59
N VAL A 74 29.71 4.48 17.29
CA VAL A 74 28.38 4.79 16.75
C VAL A 74 27.35 3.76 17.23
N GLU A 75 27.67 2.47 17.17
CA GLU A 75 26.76 1.41 17.61
C GLU A 75 26.45 1.50 19.12
N ALA A 76 27.46 1.70 19.95
CA ALA A 76 27.29 1.85 21.39
C ALA A 76 26.46 3.09 21.77
N LEU A 77 26.77 4.25 21.17
CA LEU A 77 26.04 5.50 21.44
C LEU A 77 24.60 5.44 20.93
N LEU A 78 24.34 4.82 19.79
CA LEU A 78 22.98 4.60 19.28
C LEU A 78 22.17 3.70 20.20
N SER A 79 22.76 2.59 20.67
CA SER A 79 22.10 1.68 21.61
C SER A 79 21.75 2.36 22.93
N GLN A 80 22.65 3.20 23.45
CA GLN A 80 22.40 4.01 24.64
C GLN A 80 21.29 5.03 24.40
N ALA A 81 21.33 5.78 23.30
CA ALA A 81 20.32 6.78 22.96
C ALA A 81 18.93 6.17 22.76
N ASP A 82 18.85 5.01 22.10
CA ASP A 82 17.60 4.26 21.93
C ASP A 82 17.05 3.79 23.28
N SER A 83 17.92 3.38 24.20
CA SER A 83 17.53 2.97 25.55
C SER A 83 17.01 4.14 26.38
N ASP A 84 17.65 5.31 26.30
CA ASP A 84 17.19 6.53 26.97
C ASP A 84 15.82 6.98 26.44
N ARG A 85 15.60 6.86 25.12
CA ARG A 85 14.31 7.15 24.48
C ARG A 85 13.21 6.24 25.00
N ILE A 86 13.47 4.93 25.15
CA ILE A 86 12.50 3.96 25.69
C ILE A 86 12.18 4.27 27.16
N ARG A 87 13.17 4.70 27.94
CA ARG A 87 12.99 5.13 29.33
C ARG A 87 12.33 6.50 29.49
N HIS A 88 11.93 7.14 28.39
CA HIS A 88 11.36 8.50 28.36
C HIS A 88 12.33 9.58 28.86
N ASP A 89 13.64 9.30 28.89
CA ASP A 89 14.67 10.31 29.10
C ASP A 89 15.06 10.93 27.75
N PHE A 90 14.21 11.83 27.27
CA PHE A 90 14.40 12.48 25.97
C PHE A 90 15.60 13.43 25.93
N ALA A 91 16.05 13.93 27.09
CA ALA A 91 17.23 14.78 27.19
C ALA A 91 18.51 13.96 26.99
N GLY A 92 18.61 12.82 27.69
CA GLY A 92 19.70 11.84 27.50
C GLY A 92 19.75 11.31 26.07
N ALA A 93 18.61 10.91 25.51
CA ALA A 93 18.52 10.41 24.15
C ALA A 93 18.98 11.43 23.09
N ARG A 94 18.59 12.71 23.24
CA ARG A 94 19.03 13.79 22.33
C ARG A 94 20.54 13.99 22.41
N MET A 95 21.12 13.98 23.61
CA MET A 95 22.57 14.08 23.78
C MET A 95 23.28 12.89 23.12
N GLY A 96 22.77 11.66 23.30
CA GLY A 96 23.32 10.46 22.69
C GLY A 96 23.33 10.51 21.15
N TYR A 97 22.19 10.84 20.53
CA TYR A 97 22.14 11.02 19.06
C TYR A 97 23.01 12.18 18.59
N GLY A 98 23.10 13.28 19.35
CA GLY A 98 24.00 14.40 19.04
C GLY A 98 25.47 13.99 18.99
N ARG A 99 25.92 13.16 19.94
CA ARG A 99 27.29 12.60 19.96
C ARG A 99 27.56 11.66 18.78
N VAL A 100 26.54 10.93 18.30
CA VAL A 100 26.66 10.14 17.06
C VAL A 100 26.87 11.07 15.87
N LEU A 101 26.13 12.17 15.77
CA LEU A 101 26.26 13.13 14.67
C LEU A 101 27.57 13.92 14.69
N SER A 102 28.22 14.10 15.85
CA SER A 102 29.58 14.66 15.89
C SER A 102 30.64 13.72 15.33
N ILE A 103 30.42 12.40 15.39
CA ILE A 103 31.32 11.39 14.81
C ILE A 103 30.98 11.16 13.33
N GLU A 104 29.69 10.99 13.02
CA GLU A 104 29.19 10.72 11.66
C GLU A 104 28.01 11.65 11.32
N PRO A 105 28.27 12.82 10.70
CA PRO A 105 27.24 13.82 10.42
C PRO A 105 26.06 13.33 9.56
N ASN A 106 26.32 12.33 8.70
CA ASN A 106 25.35 11.78 7.75
C ASN A 106 24.63 10.51 8.27
N ASN A 107 24.75 10.19 9.55
CA ASN A 107 24.10 9.01 10.11
C ASN A 107 22.57 9.18 10.13
N ARG A 108 21.87 8.48 9.21
CA ARG A 108 20.41 8.59 9.04
C ARG A 108 19.64 8.21 10.30
N ARG A 109 20.12 7.23 11.07
CA ARG A 109 19.43 6.72 12.25
C ARG A 109 19.44 7.74 13.38
N ALA A 110 20.57 8.41 13.62
CA ALA A 110 20.67 9.48 14.61
C ALA A 110 19.85 10.71 14.21
N GLN A 111 19.88 11.12 12.93
CA GLN A 111 19.06 12.23 12.43
C GLN A 111 17.56 11.94 12.61
N GLU A 112 17.12 10.73 12.30
CA GLU A 112 15.73 10.30 12.49
C GLU A 112 15.34 10.29 13.98
N GLY A 113 16.22 9.78 14.85
CA GLY A 113 16.01 9.80 16.30
C GLY A 113 15.78 11.21 16.85
N ILE A 114 16.59 12.19 16.44
CA ILE A 114 16.41 13.60 16.85
C ILE A 114 15.09 14.17 16.33
N ARG A 115 14.73 13.91 15.06
CA ARG A 115 13.44 14.37 14.49
C ARG A 115 12.25 13.82 15.26
N GLN A 116 12.30 12.55 15.66
CA GLN A 116 11.25 11.93 16.47
C GLN A 116 11.14 12.57 17.86
N LEU A 117 12.27 12.82 18.54
CA LEU A 117 12.27 13.49 19.83
C LEU A 117 11.70 14.92 19.76
N GLU A 118 12.02 15.64 18.68
CA GLU A 118 11.48 16.98 18.45
C GLU A 118 9.98 16.96 18.17
N LEU A 119 9.51 15.99 17.35
CA LEU A 119 8.09 15.78 17.12
C LEU A 119 7.35 15.52 18.44
N ILE A 120 7.82 14.57 19.26
CA ILE A 120 7.22 14.26 20.57
C ILE A 120 7.11 15.51 21.44
N ARG A 121 8.18 16.32 21.52
CA ARG A 121 8.18 17.58 22.28
C ARG A 121 7.12 18.56 21.78
N THR A 122 7.04 18.77 20.47
CA THR A 122 6.06 19.69 19.88
C THR A 122 4.61 19.24 20.10
N LEU A 123 4.36 17.92 20.05
CA LEU A 123 3.05 17.35 20.33
C LEU A 123 2.66 17.57 21.79
N ASP A 124 3.57 17.32 22.73
CA ASP A 124 3.34 17.54 24.16
C ASP A 124 3.06 19.01 24.49
N GLU A 125 3.80 19.94 23.88
CA GLU A 125 3.53 21.39 24.01
C GLU A 125 2.14 21.78 23.50
N ARG A 126 1.72 21.24 22.34
CA ARG A 126 0.39 21.51 21.76
C ARG A 126 -0.75 20.93 22.59
N VAL A 127 -0.57 19.73 23.13
CA VAL A 127 -1.52 19.15 24.08
C VAL A 127 -1.66 20.04 25.31
N ALA A 128 -0.54 20.53 25.86
CA ALA A 128 -0.57 21.42 27.03
C ALA A 128 -1.31 22.74 26.72
N LEU A 129 -1.09 23.32 25.53
CA LEU A 129 -1.83 24.51 25.06
C LEU A 129 -3.32 24.22 24.89
N GLY A 130 -3.69 23.07 24.31
CA GLY A 130 -5.08 22.65 24.16
C GLY A 130 -5.79 22.46 25.51
N GLN A 131 -5.11 21.83 26.48
CA GLN A 131 -5.62 21.69 27.84
C GLN A 131 -5.73 23.04 28.58
N ALA A 132 -4.84 23.99 28.30
CA ALA A 132 -4.91 25.33 28.86
C ALA A 132 -6.08 26.13 28.26
N ALA A 133 -6.28 26.05 26.94
CA ALA A 133 -7.41 26.67 26.25
C ALA A 133 -8.75 26.11 26.76
N LEU A 134 -8.83 24.79 26.96
CA LEU A 134 -10.02 24.14 27.54
C LEU A 134 -10.31 24.65 28.96
N ARG A 135 -9.27 24.81 29.80
CA ARG A 135 -9.41 25.40 31.15
C ARG A 135 -9.86 26.86 31.14
N GLN A 136 -9.55 27.60 30.08
CA GLN A 136 -9.99 28.98 29.87
C GLN A 136 -11.39 29.08 29.24
N GLY A 137 -12.01 27.95 28.86
CA GLY A 137 -13.31 27.92 28.20
C GLY A 137 -13.27 28.20 26.69
N ASP A 138 -12.08 28.32 26.07
CA ASP A 138 -11.93 28.46 24.62
C ASP A 138 -11.97 27.08 23.94
N LEU A 139 -13.20 26.63 23.65
CA LEU A 139 -13.45 25.35 22.98
C LEU A 139 -12.87 25.30 21.57
N PHE A 140 -12.91 26.41 20.83
CA PHE A 140 -12.44 26.45 19.46
C PHE A 140 -10.90 26.38 19.40
N GLY A 141 -10.22 27.10 20.30
CA GLY A 141 -8.77 26.98 20.49
C GLY A 141 -8.35 25.57 20.88
N ALA A 142 -9.03 24.96 21.86
CA ALA A 142 -8.76 23.58 22.29
C ALA A 142 -8.94 22.57 21.15
N GLU A 143 -10.01 22.69 20.37
CA GLU A 143 -10.29 21.81 19.23
C GLU A 143 -9.24 21.95 18.13
N ARG A 144 -8.80 23.18 17.84
CA ARG A 144 -7.72 23.42 16.87
C ARG A 144 -6.44 22.70 17.27
N TYR A 145 -5.99 22.85 18.51
CA TYR A 145 -4.77 22.18 18.99
C TYR A 145 -4.92 20.66 19.01
N MET A 146 -6.08 20.15 19.44
CA MET A 146 -6.39 18.71 19.43
C MET A 146 -6.33 18.12 18.02
N ARG A 147 -6.98 18.75 17.03
CA ARG A 147 -6.92 18.29 15.63
C ARG A 147 -5.50 18.32 15.09
N GLU A 148 -4.70 19.32 15.48
CA GLU A 148 -3.32 19.42 15.02
C GLU A 148 -2.44 18.27 15.57
N VAL A 149 -2.67 17.86 16.82
CA VAL A 149 -2.01 16.71 17.44
C VAL A 149 -2.43 15.41 16.76
N LEU A 150 -3.74 15.14 16.65
CA LEU A 150 -4.25 13.88 16.08
C LEU A 150 -4.01 13.74 14.57
N ARG A 151 -3.80 14.85 13.85
CA ARG A 151 -3.39 14.82 12.44
C ARG A 151 -1.93 14.37 12.29
N LEU A 152 -1.06 14.73 13.23
CA LEU A 152 0.36 14.36 13.20
C LEU A 152 0.59 12.97 13.77
N ASP A 153 -0.11 12.61 14.85
CA ASP A 153 -0.10 11.28 15.45
C ASP A 153 -1.53 10.84 15.84
N PRO A 154 -2.20 10.04 15.01
CA PRO A 154 -3.56 9.56 15.27
C PRO A 154 -3.68 8.67 16.51
N GLN A 155 -2.59 8.06 16.98
CA GLN A 155 -2.58 7.15 18.13
C GLN A 155 -2.13 7.82 19.43
N ASN A 156 -1.87 9.13 19.42
CA ASN A 156 -1.41 9.85 20.60
C ASN A 156 -2.46 9.79 21.74
N GLN A 157 -2.09 9.11 22.83
CA GLN A 157 -2.97 8.90 23.97
C GLN A 157 -3.44 10.22 24.61
N LYS A 158 -2.56 11.21 24.77
CA LYS A 158 -2.90 12.52 25.36
C LYS A 158 -3.79 13.35 24.42
N GLY A 159 -3.63 13.18 23.11
CA GLY A 159 -4.51 13.78 22.11
C GLY A 159 -5.92 13.21 22.16
N MET A 160 -6.04 11.89 22.32
CA MET A 160 -7.34 11.23 22.45
C MET A 160 -8.05 11.60 23.76
N THR A 161 -7.33 11.73 24.88
CA THR A 161 -7.94 12.21 26.13
C THR A 161 -8.45 13.63 25.97
N LEU A 162 -7.68 14.52 25.33
CA LEU A 162 -8.12 15.89 25.06
C LEU A 162 -9.36 15.93 24.14
N ARG A 163 -9.44 15.04 23.14
CA ARG A 163 -10.66 14.90 22.32
C ARG A 163 -11.86 14.50 23.16
N SER A 164 -11.72 13.48 24.02
CA SER A 164 -12.80 13.05 24.92
C SER A 164 -13.23 14.17 25.86
N ASP A 165 -12.29 14.94 26.40
CA ASP A 165 -12.59 16.09 27.27
C ASP A 165 -13.37 17.19 26.52
N ILE A 166 -12.97 17.50 25.28
CA ILE A 166 -13.67 18.45 24.41
C ILE A 166 -15.07 17.94 24.08
N GLU A 167 -15.22 16.67 23.68
CA GLU A 167 -16.51 16.05 23.39
C GLU A 167 -17.42 16.06 24.61
N ASN A 168 -16.90 15.84 25.82
CA ASN A 168 -17.67 15.91 27.06
C ASN A 168 -18.17 17.33 27.35
N VAL A 169 -17.33 18.35 27.13
CA VAL A 169 -17.74 19.75 27.31
C VAL A 169 -18.71 20.18 26.19
N GLN A 170 -18.49 19.74 24.95
CA GLN A 170 -19.39 19.97 23.83
C GLN A 170 -20.73 19.26 24.03
N ALA A 171 -20.78 18.01 24.51
CA ALA A 171 -22.03 17.32 24.81
C ALA A 171 -22.83 18.02 25.91
N ARG A 172 -22.15 18.64 26.89
CA ARG A 172 -22.78 19.50 27.91
C ARG A 172 -23.26 20.84 27.36
N THR A 173 -22.65 21.36 26.29
CA THR A 173 -22.90 22.72 25.76
C THR A 173 -23.80 22.74 24.52
N ALA A 174 -23.67 21.75 23.63
CA ALA A 174 -24.35 21.62 22.34
C ALA A 174 -25.75 21.02 22.46
N GLN A 175 -26.10 20.50 23.63
CA GLN A 175 -27.47 20.15 23.94
C GLN A 175 -28.08 21.28 24.78
N PRO A 176 -28.81 22.23 24.17
CA PRO A 176 -30.05 22.64 24.80
C PRO A 176 -30.97 21.41 24.71
N PHE A 177 -30.78 20.43 25.60
CA PHE A 177 -31.78 19.38 25.77
C PHE A 177 -33.08 20.13 26.09
N PRO A 178 -34.16 19.99 25.30
CA PRO A 178 -35.47 20.40 25.78
C PRO A 178 -35.68 19.61 27.08
N GLN A 179 -35.89 20.31 28.20
CA GLN A 179 -36.03 19.72 29.54
C GLN A 179 -37.05 18.57 29.59
N LEU A 180 -37.93 18.51 28.58
CA LEU A 180 -38.87 17.45 28.25
C LEU A 180 -38.28 16.03 28.28
N ARG A 181 -37.11 15.77 27.66
CA ARG A 181 -36.57 14.39 27.53
C ARG A 181 -36.15 13.82 28.89
N SER A 182 -35.56 14.65 29.75
CA SER A 182 -35.19 14.26 31.13
C SER A 182 -36.40 13.97 32.03
N LYS A 183 -37.56 14.58 31.76
CA LYS A 183 -38.81 14.33 32.49
C LYS A 183 -39.54 13.09 31.98
N LEU A 184 -39.41 12.78 30.68
CA LEU A 184 -39.99 11.61 30.01
C LEU A 184 -39.28 10.29 30.35
N GLU A 185 -38.07 10.34 30.90
CA GLU A 185 -37.27 9.16 31.26
C GLU A 185 -37.59 8.59 32.65
N ARG A 186 -38.39 9.28 33.47
CA ARG A 186 -38.75 8.78 34.81
C ARG A 186 -39.64 7.53 34.70
N PRO A 187 -39.39 6.47 35.49
CA PRO A 187 -40.23 5.29 35.48
C PRO A 187 -41.58 5.57 36.15
N VAL A 188 -42.64 5.04 35.57
CA VAL A 188 -44.00 5.11 36.11
C VAL A 188 -44.68 3.75 36.08
N THR A 189 -45.55 3.53 37.05
CA THR A 189 -46.44 2.38 37.10
C THR A 189 -47.87 2.86 36.94
N LEU A 190 -48.55 2.37 35.90
CA LEU A 190 -49.91 2.76 35.55
C LEU A 190 -50.77 1.50 35.41
N GLU A 191 -51.88 1.47 36.13
CA GLU A 191 -52.86 0.37 36.10
C GLU A 191 -54.25 0.95 35.86
N PHE A 192 -54.59 1.19 34.59
CA PHE A 192 -55.90 1.72 34.19
C PHE A 192 -56.67 0.68 33.38
N ARG A 193 -57.94 0.47 33.75
CA ARG A 193 -58.89 -0.38 33.02
C ARG A 193 -60.07 0.48 32.57
N ASP A 194 -60.31 0.52 31.26
CA ASP A 194 -61.43 1.26 30.65
C ASP A 194 -61.52 2.74 31.08
N ALA A 195 -60.38 3.40 31.29
CA ALA A 195 -60.34 4.79 31.74
C ALA A 195 -60.34 5.76 30.54
N ASN A 196 -60.90 6.96 30.75
CA ASN A 196 -60.87 8.01 29.72
C ASN A 196 -59.42 8.44 29.48
N LEU A 197 -59.03 8.50 28.20
CA LEU A 197 -57.70 8.86 27.76
C LEU A 197 -57.24 10.22 28.30
N LYS A 198 -58.14 11.21 28.41
CA LYS A 198 -57.83 12.53 28.99
C LYS A 198 -57.38 12.40 30.45
N THR A 199 -58.09 11.59 31.24
CA THR A 199 -57.76 11.35 32.65
C THR A 199 -56.41 10.64 32.80
N ILE A 200 -56.10 9.69 31.91
CA ILE A 200 -54.80 9.01 31.92
C ILE A 200 -53.67 10.01 31.65
N PHE A 201 -53.81 10.88 30.65
CA PHE A 201 -52.83 11.92 30.35
C PHE A 201 -52.75 13.03 31.41
N GLU A 202 -53.84 13.35 32.11
CA GLU A 202 -53.83 14.26 33.27
C GLU A 202 -53.00 13.69 34.42
N VAL A 203 -53.14 12.40 34.71
CA VAL A 203 -52.31 11.71 35.73
C VAL A 203 -50.84 11.69 35.28
N LEU A 204 -50.58 11.38 34.01
CA LEU A 204 -49.23 11.46 33.44
C LEU A 204 -48.65 12.87 33.53
N SER A 205 -49.46 13.91 33.31
CA SER A 205 -49.05 15.31 33.43
C SER A 205 -48.63 15.67 34.86
N GLN A 206 -49.39 15.21 35.86
CA GLN A 206 -49.09 15.43 37.27
C GLN A 206 -47.80 14.72 37.72
N VAL A 207 -47.56 13.51 37.22
CA VAL A 207 -46.39 12.71 37.59
C VAL A 207 -45.13 13.16 36.85
N ALA A 208 -45.25 13.46 35.55
CA ALA A 208 -44.12 13.85 34.69
C ALA A 208 -43.78 15.34 34.77
N GLY A 209 -44.74 16.20 35.14
CA GLY A 209 -44.60 17.65 35.06
C GLY A 209 -44.55 18.17 33.62
N ILE A 210 -45.37 17.57 32.73
CA ILE A 210 -45.49 17.87 31.30
C ILE A 210 -46.97 18.08 30.95
N ASN A 211 -47.28 19.14 30.23
CA ASN A 211 -48.63 19.44 29.77
C ASN A 211 -48.99 18.67 28.50
N PHE A 212 -50.21 18.16 28.41
CA PHE A 212 -50.76 17.58 27.18
C PHE A 212 -51.88 18.47 26.64
N ILE A 213 -51.78 18.86 25.38
CA ILE A 213 -52.82 19.59 24.64
C ILE A 213 -53.43 18.62 23.63
N PHE A 214 -54.76 18.59 23.55
CA PHE A 214 -55.47 17.74 22.59
C PHE A 214 -55.97 18.57 21.42
N ASP A 215 -55.84 18.03 20.20
CA ASP A 215 -56.45 18.62 19.02
C ASP A 215 -57.99 18.58 19.10
N LYS A 216 -58.63 19.54 18.43
CA LYS A 216 -60.10 19.69 18.43
C LYS A 216 -60.85 18.49 17.82
N ASP A 217 -60.18 17.75 16.94
CA ASP A 217 -60.76 16.63 16.21
C ASP A 217 -60.61 15.29 16.99
N LEU A 218 -60.12 15.35 18.23
CA LEU A 218 -60.00 14.18 19.10
C LEU A 218 -61.36 13.83 19.74
N ARG A 219 -61.75 12.56 19.66
CA ARG A 219 -62.98 12.06 20.29
C ARG A 219 -62.86 12.15 21.83
N PRO A 220 -63.80 12.81 22.53
CA PRO A 220 -63.70 13.06 23.98
C PRO A 220 -63.99 11.84 24.86
N ASP A 221 -64.54 10.78 24.28
CA ASP A 221 -64.99 9.53 24.91
C ASP A 221 -64.01 8.35 24.70
N MET A 222 -62.81 8.61 24.17
CA MET A 222 -61.81 7.58 23.95
C MET A 222 -61.37 6.95 25.27
N LYS A 223 -61.44 5.63 25.34
CA LYS A 223 -61.04 4.84 26.50
C LYS A 223 -59.82 4.00 26.17
N ALA A 224 -58.89 3.91 27.12
CA ALA A 224 -57.71 3.08 27.00
C ALA A 224 -57.55 2.18 28.22
N THR A 225 -56.91 1.04 28.00
CA THR A 225 -56.54 0.09 29.05
C THR A 225 -55.04 -0.09 28.96
N ILE A 226 -54.32 0.31 30.01
CA ILE A 226 -52.86 0.23 30.10
C ILE A 226 -52.45 -0.38 31.43
N PHE A 227 -51.59 -1.39 31.35
CA PHE A 227 -50.96 -2.04 32.50
C PHE A 227 -49.45 -2.05 32.27
N VAL A 228 -48.75 -1.07 32.84
CA VAL A 228 -47.30 -0.94 32.72
C VAL A 228 -46.69 -0.76 34.11
N ARG A 229 -45.55 -1.42 34.36
CA ARG A 229 -44.79 -1.34 35.61
C ARG A 229 -43.36 -0.96 35.29
N ASP A 230 -42.83 0.04 35.98
CA ASP A 230 -41.45 0.51 35.81
C ASP A 230 -41.09 0.86 34.35
N VAL A 231 -42.04 1.46 33.63
CA VAL A 231 -41.86 1.85 32.23
C VAL A 231 -41.58 3.35 32.16
N ARG A 232 -40.66 3.77 31.28
CA ARG A 232 -40.39 5.19 31.02
C ARG A 232 -41.66 5.86 30.51
N ILE A 233 -41.92 7.09 30.94
CA ILE A 233 -43.11 7.84 30.53
C ILE A 233 -43.20 7.95 29.00
N GLU A 234 -42.07 8.13 28.30
CA GLU A 234 -42.03 8.14 26.83
C GLU A 234 -42.64 6.87 26.21
N ASP A 235 -42.26 5.70 26.72
CA ASP A 235 -42.75 4.41 26.22
C ASP A 235 -44.23 4.20 26.58
N ALA A 236 -44.66 4.62 27.78
CA ALA A 236 -46.06 4.56 28.19
C ALA A 236 -46.97 5.47 27.33
N VAL A 237 -46.51 6.70 27.04
CA VAL A 237 -47.19 7.63 26.13
C VAL A 237 -47.25 7.04 24.72
N ALA A 238 -46.13 6.51 24.20
CA ALA A 238 -46.09 5.89 22.88
C ALA A 238 -47.10 4.74 22.75
N LEU A 239 -47.19 3.86 23.75
CA LEU A 239 -48.16 2.75 23.77
C LEU A 239 -49.61 3.22 23.76
N LEU A 240 -49.93 4.27 24.55
CA LEU A 240 -51.27 4.85 24.59
C LEU A 240 -51.66 5.49 23.26
N LEU A 241 -50.71 6.17 22.61
CA LEU A 241 -50.92 6.79 21.31
C LEU A 241 -51.11 5.73 20.22
N GLU A 242 -50.28 4.69 20.21
CA GLU A 242 -50.33 3.59 19.24
C GLU A 242 -51.65 2.81 19.33
N GLN A 243 -52.09 2.45 20.55
CA GLN A 243 -53.36 1.75 20.77
C GLN A 243 -54.57 2.52 20.25
N ASN A 244 -54.51 3.86 20.30
CA ASN A 244 -55.62 4.75 20.00
C ASN A 244 -55.52 5.44 18.63
N GLN A 245 -54.55 5.05 17.79
CA GLN A 245 -54.29 5.67 16.48
C GLN A 245 -54.07 7.20 16.59
N LEU A 246 -53.27 7.61 17.56
CA LEU A 246 -52.91 9.00 17.82
C LEU A 246 -51.42 9.21 17.58
N ARG A 247 -51.03 10.45 17.35
CA ARG A 247 -49.63 10.89 17.31
C ARG A 247 -49.42 12.09 18.21
N GLN A 248 -48.16 12.36 18.49
CA GLN A 248 -47.72 13.51 19.28
C GLN A 248 -46.86 14.47 18.47
N LYS A 249 -46.94 15.75 18.81
CA LYS A 249 -46.05 16.83 18.39
C LYS A 249 -45.51 17.53 19.63
N ILE A 250 -44.20 17.81 19.64
CA ILE A 250 -43.60 18.62 20.70
C ILE A 250 -43.88 20.09 20.37
N VAL A 251 -44.54 20.81 21.28
CA VAL A 251 -44.85 22.25 21.09
C VAL A 251 -43.81 23.11 21.78
N ASN A 252 -43.41 22.72 22.99
CA ASN A 252 -42.34 23.35 23.77
C ASN A 252 -41.77 22.36 24.80
N ASP A 253 -40.77 22.79 25.56
CA ASP A 253 -40.03 21.98 26.55
C ASP A 253 -40.90 21.33 27.64
N ASN A 254 -42.14 21.78 27.83
CA ASN A 254 -43.05 21.22 28.83
C ASN A 254 -44.43 20.87 28.24
N THR A 255 -44.63 20.87 26.91
CA THR A 255 -45.96 20.68 26.30
C THR A 255 -45.92 19.78 25.08
N LEU A 256 -46.70 18.71 25.11
CA LEU A 256 -47.00 17.83 23.98
C LEU A 256 -48.40 18.09 23.44
N MET A 257 -48.54 18.17 22.12
CA MET A 257 -49.83 18.16 21.45
C MET A 257 -50.14 16.77 20.90
N ILE A 258 -51.34 16.26 21.18
CA ILE A 258 -51.83 14.96 20.73
C ILE A 258 -52.91 15.16 19.66
N TYR A 259 -52.77 14.47 18.53
CA TYR A 259 -53.67 14.60 17.38
C TYR A 259 -53.95 13.22 16.75
N PRO A 260 -55.07 13.04 16.03
CA PRO A 260 -55.39 11.76 15.39
C PRO A 260 -54.43 11.44 14.24
N ASP A 261 -54.09 10.16 14.06
CA ASP A 261 -53.25 9.65 12.98
C ASP A 261 -53.98 9.65 11.62
N SER A 262 -54.35 10.84 11.16
CA SER A 262 -54.93 11.07 9.84
C SER A 262 -53.85 11.54 8.86
N PRO A 263 -53.89 11.11 7.58
CA PRO A 263 -52.99 11.62 6.55
C PRO A 263 -53.02 13.15 6.41
N GLN A 264 -54.16 13.78 6.70
CA GLN A 264 -54.31 15.24 6.64
C GLN A 264 -53.60 15.91 7.83
N LYS A 265 -53.91 15.47 9.05
CA LYS A 265 -53.30 16.02 10.27
C LYS A 265 -51.81 15.74 10.37
N THR A 266 -51.38 14.60 9.84
CA THR A 266 -49.96 14.30 9.71
C THR A 266 -49.27 15.34 8.82
N LYS A 267 -49.83 15.71 7.67
CA LYS A 267 -49.24 16.77 6.83
C LYS A 267 -49.24 18.14 7.52
N ASP A 268 -50.28 18.44 8.28
CA ASP A 268 -50.43 19.74 8.94
C ASP A 268 -49.50 19.89 10.17
N TYR A 269 -49.25 18.80 10.91
CA TYR A 269 -48.48 18.83 12.16
C TYR A 269 -47.07 18.25 12.08
N GLN A 270 -46.78 17.35 11.13
CA GLN A 270 -45.47 16.72 11.00
C GLN A 270 -44.44 17.79 10.64
N GLU A 271 -43.40 17.85 11.47
CA GLU A 271 -42.27 18.74 11.21
C GLU A 271 -41.43 18.15 10.09
N LEU A 272 -41.13 18.99 9.11
CA LEU A 272 -40.23 18.67 8.01
C LEU A 272 -38.97 19.48 8.20
N VAL A 273 -37.83 18.81 8.09
CA VAL A 273 -36.51 19.43 8.13
C VAL A 273 -35.89 19.33 6.75
N MET A 274 -35.15 20.37 6.37
CA MET A 274 -34.35 20.37 5.15
C MET A 274 -32.90 20.07 5.53
N ARG A 275 -32.29 19.09 4.85
CA ARG A 275 -30.90 18.71 5.05
C ARG A 275 -30.23 18.51 3.70
N THR A 276 -29.04 19.06 3.57
CA THR A 276 -28.16 18.86 2.40
C THR A 276 -27.04 17.89 2.78
N PHE A 277 -26.89 16.83 1.99
CA PHE A 277 -25.80 15.86 2.08
C PHE A 277 -24.78 16.14 0.99
N TYR A 278 -23.51 16.16 1.39
CA TYR A 278 -22.38 16.25 0.48
C TYR A 278 -21.88 14.84 0.20
N LEU A 279 -21.86 14.45 -1.07
CA LEU A 279 -21.49 13.10 -1.50
C LEU A 279 -20.06 13.13 -2.06
N THR A 280 -19.23 12.19 -1.64
CA THR A 280 -17.79 12.18 -2.00
C THR A 280 -17.48 11.19 -3.11
N SER A 281 -18.01 9.97 -3.00
CA SER A 281 -17.69 8.81 -3.84
C SER A 281 -18.89 8.33 -4.64
N ILE A 282 -20.10 8.39 -4.07
CA ILE A 282 -21.34 8.09 -4.77
C ILE A 282 -21.80 9.29 -5.62
N ASP A 283 -22.31 8.99 -6.82
CA ASP A 283 -22.96 9.97 -7.69
C ASP A 283 -24.34 10.38 -7.14
N ALA A 284 -24.65 11.68 -7.20
CA ALA A 284 -25.87 12.23 -6.64
C ALA A 284 -27.15 11.70 -7.29
N ASN A 285 -27.15 11.35 -8.58
CA ASN A 285 -28.31 10.74 -9.22
C ASN A 285 -28.56 9.31 -8.73
N THR A 286 -27.48 8.56 -8.52
CA THR A 286 -27.56 7.22 -7.91
C THR A 286 -28.08 7.30 -6.47
N ALA A 287 -27.55 8.23 -5.67
CA ALA A 287 -28.02 8.49 -4.31
C ALA A 287 -29.49 8.91 -4.26
N LEU A 288 -29.94 9.77 -5.18
CA LEU A 288 -31.34 10.19 -5.32
C LEU A 288 -32.28 9.01 -5.53
N ASN A 289 -31.94 8.12 -6.47
CA ASN A 289 -32.75 6.94 -6.78
C ASN A 289 -32.85 6.01 -5.57
N MET A 290 -31.75 5.80 -4.86
CA MET A 290 -31.71 4.99 -3.65
C MET A 290 -32.57 5.57 -2.52
N VAL A 291 -32.43 6.87 -2.23
CA VAL A 291 -33.20 7.56 -1.19
C VAL A 291 -34.70 7.59 -1.54
N LYS A 292 -35.06 7.91 -2.78
CA LYS A 292 -36.47 7.94 -3.23
C LYS A 292 -37.14 6.57 -3.17
N THR A 293 -36.44 5.51 -3.55
CA THR A 293 -37.00 4.15 -3.57
C THR A 293 -37.14 3.55 -2.18
N MET A 294 -36.14 3.74 -1.30
CA MET A 294 -36.12 3.14 0.03
C MET A 294 -36.99 3.92 1.04
N LEU A 295 -36.96 5.25 0.99
CA LEU A 295 -37.67 6.10 1.97
C LEU A 295 -39.00 6.65 1.46
N LYS A 296 -39.37 6.38 0.19
CA LYS A 296 -40.59 6.90 -0.47
C LYS A 296 -40.73 8.44 -0.36
N THR A 297 -39.60 9.15 -0.24
CA THR A 297 -39.52 10.62 -0.09
C THR A 297 -39.90 11.32 -1.40
N ARG A 298 -40.66 12.42 -1.33
CA ARG A 298 -41.08 13.19 -2.51
C ARG A 298 -40.18 14.38 -2.84
N ASP A 299 -39.74 15.10 -1.81
CA ASP A 299 -39.05 16.38 -1.96
C ASP A 299 -37.54 16.19 -1.82
N VAL A 300 -36.92 15.72 -2.91
CA VAL A 300 -35.46 15.54 -3.00
C VAL A 300 -34.94 16.20 -4.26
N PHE A 301 -33.92 17.03 -4.10
CA PHE A 301 -33.25 17.79 -5.15
C PHE A 301 -31.76 17.45 -5.20
N VAL A 302 -31.21 17.36 -6.41
CA VAL A 302 -29.79 17.09 -6.65
C VAL A 302 -29.16 18.29 -7.34
N ASP A 303 -28.01 18.73 -6.83
CA ASP A 303 -27.10 19.61 -7.57
C ASP A 303 -25.91 18.76 -8.06
N GLU A 304 -25.91 18.44 -9.35
CA GLU A 304 -24.86 17.63 -10.00
C GLU A 304 -23.50 18.33 -10.01
N ARG A 305 -23.49 19.67 -10.09
CA ARG A 305 -22.24 20.45 -10.14
C ARG A 305 -21.47 20.38 -8.82
N LEU A 306 -22.21 20.33 -7.70
CA LEU A 306 -21.63 20.22 -6.36
C LEU A 306 -21.63 18.78 -5.81
N ASN A 307 -22.19 17.82 -6.55
CA ASN A 307 -22.47 16.46 -6.08
C ASN A 307 -23.17 16.45 -4.71
N THR A 308 -24.26 17.21 -4.57
CA THR A 308 -25.03 17.30 -3.32
C THR A 308 -26.46 16.84 -3.49
N LEU A 309 -27.00 16.25 -2.42
CA LEU A 309 -28.39 15.80 -2.32
C LEU A 309 -29.08 16.61 -1.22
N THR A 310 -30.03 17.46 -1.58
CA THR A 310 -30.86 18.18 -0.61
C THR A 310 -32.22 17.48 -0.50
N MET A 311 -32.57 17.03 0.71
CA MET A 311 -33.87 16.44 0.99
C MET A 311 -34.66 17.28 1.99
N ARG A 312 -35.97 17.30 1.82
CA ARG A 312 -36.92 17.84 2.79
C ARG A 312 -37.89 16.72 3.20
N ASP A 313 -37.77 16.25 4.43
CA ASP A 313 -38.64 15.20 4.97
C ASP A 313 -38.69 15.28 6.51
N SER A 314 -39.39 14.36 7.14
CA SER A 314 -39.39 14.18 8.59
C SER A 314 -37.97 13.96 9.15
N PRO A 315 -37.68 14.43 10.38
CA PRO A 315 -36.37 14.23 11.01
C PRO A 315 -35.91 12.78 11.06
N ASP A 316 -36.86 11.83 11.18
CA ASP A 316 -36.56 10.40 11.20
C ASP A 316 -36.10 9.91 9.83
N ALA A 317 -36.82 10.26 8.76
CA ALA A 317 -36.45 9.96 7.38
C ALA A 317 -35.08 10.55 7.01
N VAL A 318 -34.79 11.79 7.42
CA VAL A 318 -33.48 12.42 7.21
C VAL A 318 -32.37 11.67 7.93
N ARG A 319 -32.58 11.21 9.17
CA ARG A 319 -31.59 10.39 9.90
C ARG A 319 -31.36 9.02 9.26
N MET A 320 -32.39 8.40 8.68
CA MET A 320 -32.21 7.16 7.93
C MET A 320 -31.48 7.39 6.62
N ALA A 321 -31.83 8.44 5.88
CA ALA A 321 -31.10 8.83 4.67
C ALA A 321 -29.62 9.08 4.98
N GLU A 322 -29.33 9.77 6.08
CA GLU A 322 -27.95 10.01 6.53
C GLU A 322 -27.19 8.70 6.75
N LYS A 323 -27.75 7.76 7.52
CA LYS A 323 -27.12 6.46 7.76
C LYS A 323 -26.91 5.65 6.47
N LEU A 324 -27.92 5.65 5.60
CA LEU A 324 -27.91 4.90 4.34
C LEU A 324 -26.87 5.48 3.36
N LEU A 325 -26.80 6.81 3.25
CA LEU A 325 -25.79 7.49 2.46
C LEU A 325 -24.39 7.28 3.03
N GLN A 326 -24.21 7.33 4.36
CA GLN A 326 -22.92 7.06 5.00
C GLN A 326 -22.44 5.62 4.77
N SER A 327 -23.35 4.63 4.78
CA SER A 327 -22.97 3.24 4.49
C SER A 327 -22.57 3.02 3.03
N GLN A 328 -23.16 3.78 2.10
CA GLN A 328 -22.96 3.57 0.67
C GLN A 328 -21.89 4.51 0.05
N ASP A 329 -21.67 5.70 0.61
CA ASP A 329 -20.67 6.67 0.16
C ASP A 329 -19.24 6.27 0.58
N GLN A 330 -18.85 5.05 0.22
CA GLN A 330 -17.53 4.51 0.47
C GLN A 330 -16.63 4.77 -0.74
N SER A 331 -15.34 5.02 -0.48
CA SER A 331 -14.37 5.23 -1.55
C SER A 331 -14.18 3.99 -2.41
N ASN A 332 -14.00 4.19 -3.70
CA ASN A 332 -13.67 3.11 -4.62
C ASN A 332 -12.31 2.49 -4.24
N PRO A 333 -12.19 1.15 -4.24
CA PRO A 333 -10.90 0.49 -4.09
C PRO A 333 -9.95 0.85 -5.22
N GLU A 334 -8.66 0.87 -4.91
CA GLU A 334 -7.61 1.15 -5.89
C GLU A 334 -6.45 0.18 -5.72
N VAL A 335 -5.87 -0.22 -6.84
CA VAL A 335 -4.77 -1.19 -6.88
C VAL A 335 -3.63 -0.61 -7.70
N VAL A 336 -2.42 -0.77 -7.18
CA VAL A 336 -1.18 -0.60 -7.92
C VAL A 336 -0.78 -1.95 -8.49
N LEU A 337 -0.54 -2.01 -9.78
CA LEU A 337 -0.09 -3.20 -10.49
C LEU A 337 1.36 -2.99 -10.88
N GLU A 338 2.23 -3.83 -10.34
CA GLU A 338 3.64 -3.92 -10.69
C GLU A 338 3.79 -5.08 -11.68
N VAL A 339 4.22 -4.78 -12.90
CA VAL A 339 4.51 -5.82 -13.92
C VAL A 339 6.01 -5.89 -14.08
N GLU A 340 6.56 -7.09 -14.13
CA GLU A 340 7.98 -7.33 -14.35
C GLU A 340 8.17 -8.16 -15.62
N VAL A 341 9.00 -7.64 -16.52
CA VAL A 341 9.40 -8.29 -17.77
C VAL A 341 10.90 -8.48 -17.71
N MET A 342 11.33 -9.75 -17.64
CA MET A 342 12.74 -10.12 -17.61
C MET A 342 13.06 -10.93 -18.87
N GLU A 343 14.00 -10.45 -19.68
CA GLU A 343 14.53 -11.17 -20.83
C GLU A 343 16.04 -11.32 -20.72
N VAL A 344 16.52 -12.56 -20.79
CA VAL A 344 17.94 -12.87 -20.88
C VAL A 344 18.19 -13.55 -22.22
N ALA A 345 19.01 -12.95 -23.07
CA ALA A 345 19.38 -13.50 -24.37
C ALA A 345 20.90 -13.61 -24.48
N THR A 346 21.39 -14.81 -24.78
CA THR A 346 22.81 -15.10 -24.99
C THR A 346 23.00 -15.66 -26.39
N SER A 347 23.96 -15.13 -27.14
CA SER A 347 24.37 -15.62 -28.46
C SER A 347 25.86 -15.88 -28.47
N ARG A 348 26.26 -17.07 -28.91
CA ARG A 348 27.65 -17.48 -29.02
C ARG A 348 27.89 -18.00 -30.43
N ILE A 349 28.85 -17.41 -31.12
CA ILE A 349 29.26 -17.79 -32.47
C ILE A 349 30.72 -18.22 -32.41
N LEU A 350 31.00 -19.46 -32.80
CA LEU A 350 32.34 -19.99 -32.96
C LEU A 350 32.54 -20.40 -34.43
N ASP A 351 33.35 -19.65 -35.17
CA ASP A 351 33.73 -19.95 -36.55
C ASP A 351 35.25 -20.24 -36.60
N LEU A 352 35.60 -21.51 -36.72
CA LEU A 352 36.97 -21.99 -36.66
C LEU A 352 37.29 -22.93 -37.82
N GLY A 353 38.35 -22.63 -38.56
CA GLY A 353 39.02 -23.58 -39.46
C GLY A 353 39.65 -22.94 -40.69
N LEU A 354 40.02 -23.78 -41.66
CA LEU A 354 40.61 -23.35 -42.93
C LEU A 354 39.56 -23.35 -44.03
N GLN A 355 39.38 -22.20 -44.69
CA GLN A 355 38.56 -22.11 -45.88
C GLN A 355 39.37 -22.59 -47.08
N TRP A 356 39.05 -23.79 -47.56
CA TRP A 356 39.69 -24.35 -48.74
C TRP A 356 39.06 -23.80 -50.03
N PRO A 357 39.85 -23.66 -51.11
CA PRO A 357 39.34 -23.26 -52.40
C PRO A 357 38.32 -24.27 -52.92
N ASN A 358 37.18 -23.79 -53.40
CA ASN A 358 36.09 -24.62 -53.92
C ASN A 358 35.78 -24.32 -55.40
N THR A 359 36.48 -23.36 -56.02
CA THR A 359 36.34 -23.06 -57.44
C THR A 359 37.69 -23.11 -58.15
N PHE A 360 37.70 -23.80 -59.29
CA PHE A 360 38.80 -23.79 -60.23
C PHE A 360 38.37 -22.94 -61.42
N GLY A 361 39.08 -21.86 -61.67
CA GLY A 361 38.77 -20.92 -62.74
C GLY A 361 39.86 -20.92 -63.79
N VAL A 362 39.48 -20.82 -65.07
CA VAL A 362 40.44 -20.57 -66.13
C VAL A 362 40.51 -19.05 -66.34
N LEU A 363 41.72 -18.51 -66.26
CA LEU A 363 42.00 -17.11 -66.53
C LEU A 363 42.56 -16.95 -67.95
N THR A 364 42.32 -15.79 -68.56
CA THR A 364 43.01 -15.37 -69.77
C THR A 364 44.49 -15.07 -69.46
N SER A 365 45.32 -14.90 -70.50
CA SER A 365 46.73 -14.50 -70.35
C SER A 365 46.93 -13.21 -69.55
N ASP A 366 45.89 -12.37 -69.47
CA ASP A 366 45.90 -11.10 -68.75
C ASP A 366 45.31 -11.22 -67.33
N GLY A 367 45.08 -12.45 -66.83
CA GLY A 367 44.58 -12.72 -65.48
C GLY A 367 43.10 -12.41 -65.26
N LYS A 368 42.29 -12.27 -66.33
CA LYS A 368 40.85 -12.01 -66.25
C LYS A 368 40.04 -13.29 -66.48
N SER A 369 38.82 -13.34 -65.96
CA SER A 369 37.91 -14.48 -66.20
C SER A 369 37.61 -14.61 -67.71
N VAL A 370 37.68 -15.84 -68.22
CA VAL A 370 37.38 -16.15 -69.63
C VAL A 370 35.92 -15.83 -69.96
N SER A 371 35.68 -15.03 -71.01
CA SER A 371 34.34 -14.58 -71.40
C SER A 371 33.94 -14.94 -72.83
N VAL A 372 34.87 -15.46 -73.64
CA VAL A 372 34.63 -15.86 -75.04
C VAL A 372 35.27 -17.23 -75.30
N LEU A 373 34.58 -18.11 -76.04
CA LEU A 373 34.99 -19.51 -76.25
C LEU A 373 36.37 -19.67 -76.91
N ASP A 374 36.80 -18.70 -77.72
CA ASP A 374 38.10 -18.72 -78.40
C ASP A 374 39.28 -18.53 -77.42
N GLN A 375 39.04 -17.90 -76.27
CA GLN A 375 40.04 -17.71 -75.20
C GLN A 375 40.36 -19.01 -74.44
N LEU A 376 39.61 -20.09 -74.69
CA LEU A 376 39.89 -21.44 -74.16
C LEU A 376 40.91 -22.20 -75.02
N ARG A 377 41.30 -21.69 -76.19
CA ARG A 377 42.33 -22.31 -77.03
C ARG A 377 43.72 -21.96 -76.50
N GLY A 378 44.52 -22.98 -76.19
CA GLY A 378 45.88 -22.82 -75.67
C GLY A 378 45.97 -22.59 -74.16
N ILE A 379 45.06 -23.18 -73.38
CA ILE A 379 45.17 -23.23 -71.91
C ILE A 379 46.42 -24.04 -71.54
N ASP A 380 47.31 -23.42 -70.79
CA ASP A 380 48.43 -24.10 -70.12
C ASP A 380 48.19 -24.11 -68.59
N SER A 381 49.07 -24.77 -67.85
CA SER A 381 48.98 -24.86 -66.39
C SER A 381 49.01 -23.53 -65.65
N SER A 382 49.54 -22.45 -66.25
CA SER A 382 49.61 -21.11 -65.64
C SER A 382 48.27 -20.37 -65.69
N ARG A 383 47.32 -20.84 -66.49
CA ARG A 383 45.99 -20.24 -66.66
C ARG A 383 44.93 -20.85 -65.76
N ILE A 384 45.26 -21.88 -65.00
CA ILE A 384 44.37 -22.49 -64.00
C ILE A 384 44.57 -21.74 -62.68
N SER A 385 43.53 -21.04 -62.25
CA SER A 385 43.48 -20.34 -60.99
C SER A 385 42.65 -21.11 -59.97
N ILE A 386 43.10 -21.04 -58.71
CA ILE A 386 42.43 -21.61 -57.56
C ILE A 386 41.95 -20.43 -56.73
N SER A 387 40.64 -20.29 -56.56
CA SER A 387 40.04 -19.15 -55.87
C SER A 387 38.90 -19.59 -54.95
N PRO A 388 38.75 -18.97 -53.76
CA PRO A 388 39.70 -18.05 -53.11
C PRO A 388 40.96 -18.78 -52.60
N ALA A 389 42.04 -18.04 -52.32
CA ALA A 389 43.23 -18.59 -51.67
C ALA A 389 42.90 -19.15 -50.28
N PRO A 390 43.59 -20.21 -49.81
CA PRO A 390 43.32 -20.79 -48.50
C PRO A 390 43.54 -19.75 -47.40
N GLN A 391 42.51 -19.53 -46.58
CA GLN A 391 42.55 -18.56 -45.49
C GLN A 391 42.07 -19.20 -44.18
N ALA A 392 42.73 -18.85 -43.08
CA ALA A 392 42.33 -19.27 -41.75
C ALA A 392 41.27 -18.31 -41.19
N LYS A 393 40.15 -18.87 -40.72
CA LYS A 393 39.14 -18.14 -39.96
C LYS A 393 39.17 -18.59 -38.51
N ILE A 394 39.38 -17.63 -37.62
CA ILE A 394 39.33 -17.78 -36.17
C ILE A 394 38.48 -16.63 -35.66
N ASN A 395 37.20 -16.88 -35.46
CA ASN A 395 36.27 -15.91 -34.93
C ASN A 395 35.46 -16.55 -33.79
N ALA A 396 35.52 -15.95 -32.61
CA ALA A 396 34.71 -16.31 -31.46
C ALA A 396 34.01 -15.04 -30.98
N GLN A 397 32.69 -15.06 -30.94
CA GLN A 397 31.87 -13.91 -30.56
C GLN A 397 30.82 -14.35 -29.55
N ASP A 398 30.90 -13.78 -28.34
CA ASP A 398 29.92 -13.97 -27.29
C ASP A 398 29.16 -12.65 -27.06
N LYS A 399 27.83 -12.72 -27.02
CA LYS A 399 26.93 -11.59 -26.82
C LYS A 399 25.87 -11.94 -25.80
N ASP A 400 25.87 -11.22 -24.68
CA ASP A 400 24.86 -11.35 -23.63
C ASP A 400 24.02 -10.07 -23.55
N ILE A 401 22.70 -10.23 -23.51
CA ILE A 401 21.71 -9.16 -23.36
C ILE A 401 20.83 -9.50 -22.17
N ASN A 402 20.67 -8.56 -21.25
CA ASN A 402 19.72 -8.63 -20.14
C ASN A 402 18.81 -7.40 -20.18
N THR A 403 17.51 -7.63 -20.28
CA THR A 403 16.49 -6.59 -20.33
C THR A 403 15.54 -6.77 -19.15
N LEU A 404 15.42 -5.73 -18.32
CA LEU A 404 14.43 -5.65 -17.24
C LEU A 404 13.54 -4.44 -17.48
N ALA A 405 12.23 -4.66 -17.55
CA ALA A 405 11.24 -3.59 -17.55
C ALA A 405 10.24 -3.82 -16.42
N SER A 406 10.05 -2.81 -15.56
CA SER A 406 9.16 -2.88 -14.40
C SER A 406 8.14 -1.72 -14.40
N PRO A 407 7.17 -1.69 -15.34
CA PRO A 407 6.15 -0.65 -15.32
C PRO A 407 5.20 -0.82 -14.12
N VAL A 408 4.84 0.31 -13.52
CA VAL A 408 3.91 0.39 -12.39
C VAL A 408 2.74 1.28 -12.76
N ILE A 409 1.52 0.82 -12.49
CA ILE A 409 0.30 1.57 -12.77
C ILE A 409 -0.71 1.47 -11.63
N ARG A 410 -1.27 2.60 -11.21
CA ARG A 410 -2.37 2.66 -10.25
C ARG A 410 -3.70 2.75 -10.99
N VAL A 411 -4.65 1.89 -10.64
CA VAL A 411 -5.93 1.75 -11.34
C VAL A 411 -7.06 1.61 -10.33
N SER A 412 -8.18 2.30 -10.61
CA SER A 412 -9.42 2.21 -9.83
C SER A 412 -10.15 0.88 -10.09
N ASN A 413 -10.96 0.44 -9.13
CA ASN A 413 -11.70 -0.80 -9.24
C ASN A 413 -12.65 -0.80 -10.46
N ARG A 414 -12.60 -1.87 -11.27
CA ARG A 414 -13.38 -2.09 -12.50
C ARG A 414 -13.11 -1.14 -13.66
N GLU A 415 -12.22 -0.16 -13.49
CA GLU A 415 -11.81 0.74 -14.56
C GLU A 415 -10.69 0.12 -15.40
N GLN A 416 -10.74 0.32 -16.72
CA GLN A 416 -9.68 -0.12 -17.62
C GLN A 416 -8.62 0.98 -17.71
N ALA A 417 -7.35 0.59 -17.54
CA ALA A 417 -6.21 1.46 -17.77
C ALA A 417 -5.31 0.89 -18.86
N ARG A 418 -4.69 1.78 -19.65
CA ARG A 418 -3.75 1.45 -20.70
C ARG A 418 -2.50 2.28 -20.57
N ILE A 419 -1.34 1.66 -20.70
CA ILE A 419 -0.04 2.31 -20.73
C ILE A 419 0.75 1.83 -21.95
N HIS A 420 1.35 2.77 -22.67
CA HIS A 420 2.25 2.48 -23.78
C HIS A 420 3.57 3.21 -23.56
N ILE A 421 4.67 2.44 -23.52
CA ILE A 421 6.04 2.95 -23.33
C ILE A 421 6.84 2.43 -24.50
N GLY A 422 7.26 3.31 -25.41
CA GLY A 422 7.85 2.86 -26.67
C GLY A 422 8.28 3.97 -27.60
N GLN A 423 8.58 3.57 -28.83
CA GLN A 423 8.99 4.45 -29.92
C GLN A 423 8.07 4.21 -31.14
N ARG A 424 7.91 5.24 -31.96
CA ARG A 424 7.15 5.14 -33.22
C ARG A 424 8.15 5.01 -34.36
N VAL A 425 8.26 3.82 -34.93
CA VAL A 425 9.24 3.53 -35.98
C VAL A 425 8.61 3.79 -37.35
N PRO A 426 9.21 4.65 -38.19
CA PRO A 426 8.72 4.89 -39.54
C PRO A 426 9.06 3.69 -40.45
N ILE A 427 8.04 3.17 -41.11
CA ILE A 427 8.14 2.17 -42.18
C ILE A 427 7.91 2.90 -43.49
N ILE A 428 8.94 2.91 -44.35
CA ILE A 428 8.89 3.53 -45.66
C ILE A 428 8.45 2.46 -46.67
N SER A 429 7.28 2.65 -47.26
CA SER A 429 6.73 1.81 -48.32
C SER A 429 6.88 2.50 -49.66
N ALA A 430 7.71 1.94 -50.55
CA ALA A 430 7.90 2.44 -51.91
C ALA A 430 7.03 1.64 -52.90
N THR A 431 6.12 2.31 -53.60
CA THR A 431 5.32 1.70 -54.66
C THR A 431 5.75 2.28 -56.00
N SER A 432 6.12 1.42 -56.94
CA SER A 432 6.48 1.81 -58.30
C SER A 432 5.25 1.71 -59.20
N VAL A 433 4.73 2.85 -59.67
CA VAL A 433 3.65 2.88 -60.66
C VAL A 433 4.28 2.99 -62.06
N PRO A 434 4.00 2.06 -63.00
CA PRO A 434 4.51 2.18 -64.37
C PRO A 434 3.89 3.41 -65.05
N SER A 435 4.72 4.33 -65.53
CA SER A 435 4.29 5.45 -66.37
C SER A 435 4.94 5.37 -67.75
N THR A 436 4.32 6.03 -68.74
CA THR A 436 4.82 6.09 -70.13
C THR A 436 6.17 6.81 -70.27
N GLN A 437 6.64 7.51 -69.23
CA GLN A 437 7.94 8.19 -69.18
C GLN A 437 8.96 7.50 -68.25
N GLY A 438 8.63 6.32 -67.71
CA GLY A 438 9.47 5.57 -66.78
C GLY A 438 8.75 5.24 -65.45
N PRO A 439 9.31 4.38 -64.60
CA PRO A 439 8.70 4.03 -63.31
C PRO A 439 8.69 5.26 -62.37
N VAL A 440 7.52 5.64 -61.87
CA VAL A 440 7.40 6.68 -60.82
C VAL A 440 7.40 5.97 -59.47
N ILE A 441 8.43 6.21 -58.67
CA ILE A 441 8.55 5.68 -57.32
C ILE A 441 7.87 6.67 -56.37
N THR A 442 6.79 6.24 -55.72
CA THR A 442 6.14 7.01 -54.65
C THR A 442 6.46 6.36 -53.32
N GLU A 443 7.10 7.12 -52.41
CA GLU A 443 7.34 6.68 -51.04
C GLU A 443 6.21 7.18 -50.14
N SER A 444 5.68 6.29 -49.31
CA SER A 444 4.76 6.64 -48.23
C SER A 444 5.35 6.19 -46.90
N VAL A 445 5.23 7.04 -45.87
CA VAL A 445 5.76 6.77 -44.53
C VAL A 445 4.60 6.42 -43.62
N THR A 446 4.60 5.22 -43.05
CA THR A 446 3.64 4.77 -42.04
C THR A 446 4.37 4.54 -40.73
N TYR A 447 3.83 4.99 -39.59
CA TYR A 447 4.46 4.79 -38.28
C TYR A 447 3.89 3.55 -37.60
N LEU A 448 4.77 2.72 -37.05
CA LEU A 448 4.41 1.57 -36.24
C LEU A 448 4.89 1.77 -34.79
N ASP A 449 3.98 1.59 -33.83
CA ASP A 449 4.26 1.78 -32.41
C ASP A 449 4.83 0.49 -31.82
N VAL A 450 6.11 0.54 -31.42
CA VAL A 450 6.86 -0.57 -30.81
C VAL A 450 7.28 -0.21 -29.40
N GLY A 451 7.37 -1.19 -28.51
CA GLY A 451 7.65 -1.02 -27.09
C GLY A 451 6.73 -1.88 -26.24
N LEU A 452 6.49 -1.46 -25.01
CA LEU A 452 5.60 -2.11 -24.06
C LEU A 452 4.20 -1.50 -24.13
N LYS A 453 3.17 -2.31 -24.34
CA LYS A 453 1.75 -1.95 -24.20
C LYS A 453 1.15 -2.83 -23.12
N LEU A 454 0.61 -2.23 -22.08
CA LEU A 454 -0.06 -2.92 -21.00
C LEU A 454 -1.47 -2.37 -20.86
N GLU A 455 -2.45 -3.26 -20.96
CA GLU A 455 -3.85 -2.98 -20.68
C GLU A 455 -4.30 -3.83 -19.50
N VAL A 456 -4.93 -3.20 -18.53
CA VAL A 456 -5.31 -3.85 -17.27
C VAL A 456 -6.69 -3.38 -16.83
N GLN A 457 -7.47 -4.31 -16.29
CA GLN A 457 -8.73 -4.03 -15.62
C GLN A 457 -8.78 -4.85 -14.32
N PRO A 458 -8.52 -4.24 -13.16
CA PRO A 458 -8.60 -4.92 -11.88
C PRO A 458 -10.04 -4.96 -11.35
N THR A 459 -10.35 -5.98 -10.57
CA THR A 459 -11.56 -6.10 -9.75
C THR A 459 -11.14 -6.50 -8.34
N VAL A 460 -11.31 -5.59 -7.39
CA VAL A 460 -10.94 -5.81 -5.99
C VAL A 460 -12.08 -6.50 -5.26
N HIS A 461 -11.75 -7.58 -4.58
CA HIS A 461 -12.68 -8.32 -3.71
C HIS A 461 -12.46 -7.94 -2.24
N LEU A 462 -13.50 -8.16 -1.43
CA LEU A 462 -13.48 -7.84 0.00
C LEU A 462 -12.50 -8.71 0.81
N ASN A 463 -12.13 -9.89 0.30
CA ASN A 463 -11.15 -10.79 0.92
C ASN A 463 -9.69 -10.46 0.55
N ASN A 464 -9.41 -9.21 0.18
CA ASN A 464 -8.08 -8.73 -0.24
C ASN A 464 -7.46 -9.48 -1.42
N GLU A 465 -8.32 -9.99 -2.31
CA GLU A 465 -7.89 -10.56 -3.57
C GLU A 465 -8.24 -9.62 -4.73
N VAL A 466 -7.38 -9.61 -5.74
CA VAL A 466 -7.55 -8.81 -6.94
C VAL A 466 -7.67 -9.75 -8.14
N ALA A 467 -8.81 -9.72 -8.80
CA ALA A 467 -8.97 -10.34 -10.12
C ALA A 467 -8.52 -9.34 -11.20
N ILE A 468 -7.59 -9.73 -12.05
CA ILE A 468 -6.95 -8.87 -13.04
C ILE A 468 -7.20 -9.46 -14.41
N LYS A 469 -7.84 -8.69 -15.29
CA LYS A 469 -7.80 -8.94 -16.74
C LYS A 469 -6.64 -8.15 -17.30
N ILE A 470 -5.67 -8.83 -17.92
CA ILE A 470 -4.44 -8.22 -18.42
C ILE A 470 -4.22 -8.59 -19.89
N ALA A 471 -3.79 -7.61 -20.67
CA ALA A 471 -3.21 -7.79 -21.99
C ALA A 471 -1.87 -7.04 -22.02
N LEU A 472 -0.78 -7.77 -22.28
CA LEU A 472 0.58 -7.25 -22.33
C LEU A 472 1.19 -7.59 -23.69
N GLU A 473 1.70 -6.58 -24.37
CA GLU A 473 2.48 -6.71 -25.60
C GLU A 473 3.85 -6.07 -25.40
N VAL A 474 4.91 -6.81 -25.70
CA VAL A 474 6.29 -6.31 -25.71
C VAL A 474 6.83 -6.46 -27.12
N SER A 475 7.18 -5.33 -27.73
CA SER A 475 7.60 -5.24 -29.11
C SER A 475 8.97 -4.55 -29.21
N ASN A 476 9.89 -5.13 -29.97
CA ASN A 476 11.19 -4.53 -30.27
C ASN A 476 11.40 -4.40 -31.77
N ALA A 477 11.95 -3.27 -32.23
CA ALA A 477 12.23 -3.02 -33.63
C ALA A 477 13.74 -3.02 -33.88
N THR A 478 14.19 -3.87 -34.81
CA THR A 478 15.59 -3.94 -35.23
C THR A 478 15.69 -3.60 -36.72
N PRO A 479 16.49 -2.59 -37.11
CA PRO A 479 16.75 -2.32 -38.52
C PRO A 479 17.53 -3.47 -39.15
N LEU A 480 17.11 -3.91 -40.33
CA LEU A 480 17.78 -4.93 -41.13
C LEU A 480 18.78 -4.28 -42.10
N GLU A 481 19.53 -5.11 -42.83
CA GLU A 481 20.43 -4.61 -43.88
C GLU A 481 19.65 -3.87 -44.97
N ALA A 482 20.26 -2.79 -45.48
CA ALA A 482 19.67 -2.00 -46.55
C ALA A 482 19.45 -2.85 -47.81
N THR A 483 18.25 -2.78 -48.37
CA THR A 483 17.92 -3.42 -49.65
C THR A 483 18.74 -2.78 -50.77
N ARG A 484 18.90 -3.46 -51.91
CA ARG A 484 19.59 -2.92 -53.11
C ARG A 484 19.09 -1.55 -53.59
N GLN A 485 17.88 -1.15 -53.18
CA GLN A 485 17.24 0.13 -53.49
C GLN A 485 17.48 1.22 -52.41
N GLY A 486 18.28 0.94 -51.37
CA GLY A 486 18.59 1.89 -50.30
C GLY A 486 17.59 1.90 -49.13
N THR A 487 16.44 1.25 -49.26
CA THR A 487 15.44 1.12 -48.19
C THR A 487 15.95 0.19 -47.07
N ILE A 488 15.82 0.62 -45.83
CA ILE A 488 16.18 -0.15 -44.63
C ILE A 488 14.89 -0.79 -44.08
N PRO A 489 14.64 -2.09 -44.29
CA PRO A 489 13.49 -2.75 -43.70
C PRO A 489 13.68 -2.88 -42.19
N VAL A 490 12.58 -2.93 -41.44
CA VAL A 490 12.59 -3.07 -39.98
C VAL A 490 11.93 -4.39 -39.62
N GLN A 491 12.64 -5.23 -38.86
CA GLN A 491 12.05 -6.41 -38.24
C GLN A 491 11.44 -6.00 -36.90
N VAL A 492 10.21 -6.45 -36.63
CA VAL A 492 9.53 -6.20 -35.36
C VAL A 492 9.25 -7.53 -34.68
N ASP A 493 9.91 -7.76 -33.56
CA ASP A 493 9.68 -8.94 -32.73
C ASP A 493 8.63 -8.59 -31.68
N THR A 494 7.52 -9.33 -31.66
CA THR A 494 6.41 -9.09 -30.74
C THR A 494 6.16 -10.28 -29.82
N ARG A 495 5.84 -9.99 -28.56
CA ARG A 495 5.49 -10.98 -27.53
C ARG A 495 4.20 -10.52 -26.90
N ASN A 496 3.14 -11.31 -27.00
CA ASN A 496 1.81 -10.95 -26.51
C ASN A 496 1.31 -12.01 -25.52
N ALA A 497 0.79 -11.55 -24.38
CA ALA A 497 0.11 -12.36 -23.38
C ALA A 497 -1.21 -11.70 -22.97
N GLN A 498 -2.31 -12.44 -23.10
CA GLN A 498 -3.63 -12.01 -22.63
C GLN A 498 -4.21 -13.07 -21.70
N THR A 499 -4.56 -12.69 -20.47
CA THR A 499 -5.06 -13.63 -19.47
C THR A 499 -5.94 -12.93 -18.43
N SER A 500 -6.65 -13.73 -17.64
CA SER A 500 -7.39 -13.30 -16.46
C SER A 500 -6.98 -14.16 -15.28
N LEU A 501 -6.59 -13.53 -14.19
CA LEU A 501 -6.04 -14.20 -13.00
C LEU A 501 -6.54 -13.54 -11.73
N ARG A 502 -6.44 -14.24 -10.60
CA ARG A 502 -6.84 -13.75 -9.29
C ARG A 502 -5.72 -14.02 -8.31
N LEU A 503 -5.28 -12.98 -7.61
CA LEU A 503 -4.12 -12.99 -6.72
C LEU A 503 -4.46 -12.32 -5.40
N HIS A 504 -3.76 -12.69 -4.34
CA HIS A 504 -3.81 -11.96 -3.09
C HIS A 504 -3.01 -10.66 -3.19
N ASP A 505 -3.30 -9.72 -2.29
CA ASP A 505 -2.51 -8.51 -2.11
C ASP A 505 -1.02 -8.83 -1.83
N GLY A 506 -0.12 -8.29 -2.65
CA GLY A 506 1.32 -8.50 -2.57
C GLY A 506 1.82 -9.84 -3.12
N GLU A 507 0.95 -10.69 -3.66
CA GLU A 507 1.33 -11.97 -4.25
C GLU A 507 1.89 -11.79 -5.67
N THR A 508 3.14 -12.17 -5.90
CA THR A 508 3.76 -12.18 -7.22
C THR A 508 3.44 -13.48 -7.95
N GLN A 509 2.83 -13.39 -9.13
CA GLN A 509 2.54 -14.54 -9.97
C GLN A 509 3.19 -14.40 -11.35
N VAL A 510 3.82 -15.48 -11.81
CA VAL A 510 4.32 -15.60 -13.18
C VAL A 510 3.15 -15.79 -14.13
N LEU A 511 2.99 -14.85 -15.05
CA LEU A 511 1.98 -14.85 -16.12
C LEU A 511 2.33 -15.84 -17.21
N ALA A 512 3.58 -15.78 -17.68
CA ALA A 512 4.08 -16.54 -18.81
C ALA A 512 5.60 -16.59 -18.77
N GLY A 513 6.15 -17.66 -19.34
CA GLY A 513 7.58 -17.83 -19.56
C GLY A 513 7.85 -18.50 -20.89
N LEU A 514 8.96 -18.15 -21.54
CA LEU A 514 9.41 -18.75 -22.78
C LEU A 514 10.92 -18.99 -22.71
N VAL A 515 11.34 -20.23 -22.97
CA VAL A 515 12.74 -20.58 -23.14
C VAL A 515 12.92 -21.09 -24.57
N ARG A 516 13.83 -20.48 -25.32
CA ARG A 516 14.16 -20.87 -26.69
C ARG A 516 15.67 -21.08 -26.79
N ASN A 517 16.06 -22.25 -27.30
CA ASN A 517 17.44 -22.63 -27.56
C ASN A 517 17.54 -23.03 -29.03
N ASP A 518 18.25 -22.25 -29.84
CA ASP A 518 18.56 -22.60 -31.22
C ASP A 518 20.05 -22.93 -31.33
N HIS A 519 20.35 -24.07 -31.92
CA HIS A 519 21.71 -24.53 -32.20
C HIS A 519 21.83 -24.83 -33.68
N ASN A 520 22.68 -24.06 -34.37
CA ASN A 520 22.96 -24.22 -35.79
C ASN A 520 24.46 -24.48 -36.00
N ALA A 521 24.78 -25.74 -36.27
CA ALA A 521 26.12 -26.16 -36.63
C ALA A 521 26.20 -26.35 -38.15
N SER A 522 27.08 -25.60 -38.80
CA SER A 522 27.35 -25.70 -40.24
C SER A 522 28.85 -25.82 -40.47
N GLY A 523 29.26 -26.50 -41.53
CA GLY A 523 30.68 -26.61 -41.83
C GLY A 523 30.97 -27.14 -43.21
N ASN A 524 32.08 -26.69 -43.78
CA ASN A 524 32.61 -27.11 -45.07
C ASN A 524 33.90 -27.88 -44.82
N LYS A 525 34.04 -29.08 -45.39
CA LYS A 525 35.22 -29.93 -45.21
C LYS A 525 35.62 -30.59 -46.52
N ILE A 526 36.91 -30.91 -46.66
CA ILE A 526 37.38 -31.74 -47.77
C ILE A 526 36.93 -33.19 -47.53
N PRO A 527 36.18 -33.82 -48.45
CA PRO A 527 35.78 -35.22 -48.31
C PRO A 527 37.00 -36.13 -48.07
N GLY A 528 36.91 -37.05 -47.11
CA GLY A 528 38.01 -37.95 -46.73
C GLY A 528 38.96 -37.35 -45.70
N LEU A 529 39.69 -36.27 -46.03
CA LEU A 529 40.65 -35.64 -45.11
C LEU A 529 39.98 -34.95 -43.91
N GLY A 530 38.80 -34.37 -44.13
CA GLY A 530 38.00 -33.70 -43.10
C GLY A 530 37.30 -34.64 -42.12
N ASP A 531 37.25 -35.94 -42.41
CA ASP A 531 36.62 -36.96 -41.56
C ASP A 531 37.60 -37.66 -40.62
N ILE A 532 38.91 -37.36 -40.73
CA ILE A 532 39.94 -37.95 -39.88
C ILE A 532 39.76 -37.43 -38.43
N PRO A 533 39.55 -38.32 -37.44
CA PRO A 533 39.42 -37.90 -36.05
C PRO A 533 40.69 -37.17 -35.58
N GLY A 534 40.51 -36.04 -34.90
CA GLY A 534 41.60 -35.19 -34.40
C GLY A 534 42.17 -34.20 -35.43
N LEU A 535 42.30 -34.58 -36.71
CA LEU A 535 42.88 -33.74 -37.77
C LEU A 535 41.85 -33.05 -38.67
N GLY A 536 40.58 -33.46 -38.65
CA GLY A 536 39.54 -32.93 -39.52
C GLY A 536 39.33 -31.42 -39.44
N ARG A 537 39.65 -30.80 -38.29
CA ARG A 537 39.59 -29.33 -38.09
C ARG A 537 40.63 -28.55 -38.90
N LEU A 538 41.72 -29.18 -39.34
CA LEU A 538 42.70 -28.58 -40.24
C LEU A 538 42.27 -28.67 -41.72
N PHE A 539 41.31 -29.53 -42.04
CA PHE A 539 40.86 -29.79 -43.41
C PHE A 539 39.40 -29.36 -43.66
N GLY A 540 38.89 -28.46 -42.81
CA GLY A 540 37.57 -27.87 -42.94
C GLY A 540 37.38 -26.63 -42.06
N SER A 541 36.22 -26.00 -42.19
CA SER A 541 35.76 -24.86 -41.40
C SER A 541 34.42 -25.18 -40.78
N ASN A 542 34.28 -25.04 -39.46
CA ASN A 542 33.04 -25.25 -38.74
C ASN A 542 32.58 -23.93 -38.13
N LYS A 543 31.33 -23.55 -38.40
CA LYS A 543 30.62 -22.46 -37.78
C LYS A 543 29.52 -23.03 -36.88
N ASP A 544 29.68 -22.82 -35.59
CA ASP A 544 28.72 -23.17 -34.56
C ASP A 544 28.04 -21.89 -34.04
N ASP A 545 26.73 -21.81 -34.18
CA ASP A 545 25.91 -20.68 -33.74
C ASP A 545 24.90 -21.19 -32.70
N MET A 546 25.08 -20.74 -31.46
CA MET A 546 24.22 -21.06 -30.35
C MET A 546 23.51 -19.80 -29.88
N SER A 547 22.18 -19.79 -29.92
CA SER A 547 21.39 -18.71 -29.36
C SER A 547 20.41 -19.26 -28.33
N LYS A 548 20.36 -18.61 -27.18
CA LYS A 548 19.48 -18.94 -26.07
C LYS A 548 18.76 -17.68 -25.61
N SER A 549 17.45 -17.76 -25.43
CA SER A 549 16.64 -16.67 -24.90
C SER A 549 15.65 -17.19 -23.86
N GLU A 550 15.55 -16.48 -22.75
CA GLU A 550 14.65 -16.76 -21.64
C GLU A 550 13.84 -15.49 -21.37
N LEU A 551 12.51 -15.59 -21.38
CA LEU A 551 11.59 -14.51 -21.05
C LEU A 551 10.72 -14.95 -19.88
N VAL A 552 10.58 -14.08 -18.88
CA VAL A 552 9.67 -14.25 -17.75
C VAL A 552 8.83 -12.99 -17.61
N LEU A 553 7.52 -13.19 -17.47
CA LEU A 553 6.52 -12.16 -17.28
C LEU A 553 5.84 -12.40 -15.94
N ALA A 554 5.93 -11.45 -15.02
CA ALA A 554 5.31 -11.55 -13.69
C ALA A 554 4.47 -10.32 -13.38
N ILE A 555 3.50 -10.48 -12.48
CA ILE A 555 2.66 -9.40 -11.97
C ILE A 555 2.50 -9.51 -10.46
N THR A 556 2.51 -8.37 -9.78
CA THR A 556 2.25 -8.24 -8.35
C THR A 556 1.21 -7.13 -8.15
N PRO A 557 0.00 -7.44 -7.66
CA PRO A 557 -0.94 -6.41 -7.25
C PRO A 557 -0.65 -5.93 -5.84
N ARG A 558 -0.86 -4.64 -5.60
CA ARG A 558 -0.83 -4.00 -4.29
C ARG A 558 -2.09 -3.17 -4.09
N ILE A 559 -2.92 -3.52 -3.13
CA ILE A 559 -4.15 -2.79 -2.81
C ILE A 559 -3.77 -1.54 -2.01
N VAL A 560 -4.08 -0.35 -2.55
CA VAL A 560 -3.83 0.93 -1.85
C VAL A 560 -4.94 1.23 -0.86
N ARG A 561 -6.18 0.89 -1.24
CA ARG A 561 -7.37 1.07 -0.43
C ARG A 561 -8.35 -0.06 -0.76
N ASN A 562 -8.86 -0.74 0.26
CA ASN A 562 -9.99 -1.68 0.14
C ASN A 562 -11.20 -1.18 0.93
N LEU A 563 -12.37 -1.70 0.60
CA LEU A 563 -13.57 -1.50 1.39
C LEU A 563 -13.48 -2.35 2.67
N PRO A 564 -13.74 -1.78 3.86
CA PRO A 564 -13.79 -2.57 5.08
C PRO A 564 -14.96 -3.56 4.97
N TYR A 565 -14.72 -4.84 5.27
CA TYR A 565 -15.80 -5.79 5.43
C TYR A 565 -16.63 -5.40 6.66
N GLN A 566 -17.90 -5.05 6.44
CA GLN A 566 -18.87 -4.86 7.52
C GLN A 566 -19.71 -6.12 7.63
N SER A 567 -19.87 -6.64 8.85
CA SER A 567 -20.75 -7.79 9.06
C SER A 567 -22.18 -7.38 8.69
N PRO A 568 -22.99 -8.25 8.07
CA PRO A 568 -24.41 -7.98 7.84
C PRO A 568 -25.14 -7.51 9.10
N SER A 569 -24.73 -8.00 10.28
CA SER A 569 -25.27 -7.58 11.58
C SER A 569 -24.98 -6.12 11.92
N ASP A 570 -23.83 -5.59 11.50
CA ASP A 570 -23.42 -4.20 11.77
C ASP A 570 -24.17 -3.22 10.87
N MET A 571 -24.64 -3.73 9.72
CA MET A 571 -25.46 -3.00 8.76
C MET A 571 -26.97 -3.15 9.02
N GLU A 572 -27.37 -4.00 9.97
CA GLU A 572 -28.76 -4.18 10.35
C GLU A 572 -29.20 -3.07 11.31
N PHE A 573 -30.25 -2.34 10.96
CA PHE A 573 -30.88 -1.38 11.86
C PHE A 573 -32.39 -1.44 11.74
N ALA A 574 -33.09 -1.39 12.88
CA ALA A 574 -34.54 -1.34 12.92
C ALA A 574 -35.03 -0.02 12.31
N THR A 575 -35.81 -0.10 11.24
CA THR A 575 -36.38 1.03 10.50
C THR A 575 -37.82 1.36 10.91
N GLY A 576 -38.39 0.59 11.85
CA GLY A 576 -39.77 0.72 12.28
C GLY A 576 -40.71 -0.19 11.49
N THR A 577 -41.94 0.25 11.26
CA THR A 577 -42.97 -0.48 10.52
C THR A 577 -43.17 0.15 9.14
N GLU A 578 -43.79 -0.56 8.19
CA GLU A 578 -44.06 -0.03 6.85
C GLU A 578 -44.89 1.27 6.88
N SER A 579 -45.77 1.42 7.88
CA SER A 579 -46.60 2.61 8.08
C SER A 579 -45.89 3.73 8.85
N SER A 580 -44.85 3.41 9.63
CA SER A 580 -44.13 4.39 10.45
C SER A 580 -42.63 4.11 10.47
N LEU A 581 -41.91 4.96 9.74
CA LEU A 581 -40.47 4.99 9.71
C LEU A 581 -39.94 5.65 10.99
N GLN A 582 -39.51 4.86 11.97
CA GLN A 582 -38.97 5.34 13.24
C GLN A 582 -37.64 4.66 13.55
N VAL A 583 -36.59 5.47 13.73
CA VAL A 583 -35.29 4.98 14.22
C VAL A 583 -35.38 4.82 15.72
N ARG A 584 -35.89 3.68 16.18
CA ARG A 584 -35.84 3.32 17.60
C ARG A 584 -34.42 2.85 17.92
N GLN A 585 -33.66 3.64 18.68
CA GLN A 585 -32.54 3.08 19.45
C GLN A 585 -33.18 2.16 20.49
N MET A 586 -33.27 0.87 20.18
CA MET A 586 -33.55 -0.10 21.22
C MET A 586 -32.43 0.05 22.24
N ALA A 587 -32.80 0.37 23.48
CA ALA A 587 -31.84 0.28 24.58
C ALA A 587 -31.22 -1.13 24.54
N PRO A 588 -29.91 -1.28 24.80
CA PRO A 588 -29.33 -2.60 24.98
C PRO A 588 -30.25 -3.34 25.96
N LEU A 589 -30.73 -4.52 25.56
CA LEU A 589 -31.41 -5.38 26.50
C LEU A 589 -30.47 -5.51 27.70
N PRO A 590 -30.95 -5.28 28.94
CA PRO A 590 -30.11 -5.56 30.10
C PRO A 590 -29.56 -6.98 29.94
N PRO A 591 -28.29 -7.23 30.30
CA PRO A 591 -27.72 -8.56 30.19
C PRO A 591 -28.74 -9.52 30.80
N MET A 592 -29.22 -10.48 30.01
CA MET A 592 -30.01 -11.55 30.59
C MET A 592 -29.15 -12.13 31.69
N GLU A 593 -29.53 -11.89 32.94
CA GLU A 593 -29.04 -12.66 34.06
C GLU A 593 -29.39 -14.09 33.69
N VAL A 594 -28.37 -14.81 33.22
CA VAL A 594 -28.42 -16.27 33.12
C VAL A 594 -28.98 -16.74 34.44
N PRO A 595 -30.13 -17.45 34.45
CA PRO A 595 -30.71 -17.94 35.69
C PRO A 595 -29.60 -18.65 36.44
N GLY A 596 -29.27 -18.09 37.60
CA GLY A 596 -28.13 -18.49 38.39
C GLY A 596 -28.07 -20.01 38.43
N THR A 597 -26.91 -20.53 38.07
CA THR A 597 -26.45 -21.82 38.56
C THR A 597 -26.81 -21.83 40.04
N ALA A 598 -27.73 -22.73 40.42
CA ALA A 598 -28.15 -22.89 41.79
C ALA A 598 -26.90 -22.88 42.68
N PRO A 599 -26.89 -22.16 43.82
CA PRO A 599 -25.78 -22.28 44.74
C PRO A 599 -25.65 -23.76 45.07
N SER A 600 -24.51 -24.33 44.70
CA SER A 600 -24.14 -25.69 45.07
C SER A 600 -24.28 -25.75 46.59
N SER A 601 -25.25 -26.52 47.06
CA SER A 601 -25.38 -26.87 48.46
C SER A 601 -24.19 -27.75 48.82
N ASP A 602 -23.06 -27.13 49.12
CA ASP A 602 -21.96 -27.79 49.80
C ASP A 602 -22.38 -27.88 51.27
N LYS A 603 -23.20 -28.88 51.57
CA LYS A 603 -23.38 -29.37 52.94
C LYS A 603 -22.14 -30.18 53.25
N PRO A 604 -21.35 -29.82 54.28
CA PRO A 604 -20.30 -30.70 54.75
C PRO A 604 -20.95 -31.95 55.34
N VAL A 605 -20.47 -33.11 54.88
CA VAL A 605 -20.71 -34.41 55.50
C VAL A 605 -20.17 -34.34 56.94
N VAL A 606 -21.07 -34.34 57.92
CA VAL A 606 -20.72 -34.43 59.34
C VAL A 606 -20.38 -35.88 59.65
N GLU A 607 -19.09 -36.12 59.85
CA GLU A 607 -18.56 -37.32 60.47
C GLU A 607 -19.01 -37.38 61.94
N SER A 608 -19.50 -38.55 62.33
CA SER A 608 -20.16 -38.81 63.60
C SER A 608 -19.12 -38.97 64.70
N GLN A 609 -19.11 -38.07 65.70
CA GLN A 609 -18.49 -38.36 66.98
C GLN A 609 -19.53 -38.29 68.10
N MET A 610 -19.58 -39.40 68.82
CA MET A 610 -20.44 -39.68 69.96
C MET A 610 -20.28 -38.61 71.05
N ALA A 611 -21.40 -38.08 71.53
CA ALA A 611 -21.47 -37.42 72.82
C ALA A 611 -21.79 -38.46 73.91
N VAL A 612 -20.89 -38.59 74.88
CA VAL A 612 -21.19 -39.25 76.16
C VAL A 612 -21.53 -38.17 77.19
N VAL A 613 -22.69 -38.37 77.80
CA VAL A 613 -23.32 -37.63 78.89
C VAL A 613 -22.39 -37.46 80.10
N PRO A 614 -22.45 -36.33 80.83
CA PRO A 614 -22.13 -36.33 82.25
C PRO A 614 -23.37 -35.98 83.08
N ALA A 615 -23.69 -36.85 84.04
CA ALA A 615 -24.44 -36.47 85.23
C ALA A 615 -23.96 -37.30 86.42
N ASN A 616 -23.27 -36.63 87.34
CA ASN A 616 -23.27 -36.81 88.81
C ASN A 616 -21.89 -36.87 89.46
N GLY A 617 -21.77 -36.08 90.53
CA GLY A 617 -21.19 -36.55 91.79
C GLY A 617 -19.74 -36.19 92.08
N SER A 618 -19.53 -35.09 92.80
CA SER A 618 -18.48 -34.97 93.84
C SER A 618 -18.59 -36.13 94.88
N PRO A 619 -17.62 -36.41 95.79
CA PRO A 619 -16.44 -35.61 96.22
C PRO A 619 -15.11 -36.40 96.43
N ARG A 620 -14.04 -35.63 96.76
CA ARG A 620 -12.79 -35.86 97.55
C ARG A 620 -12.50 -37.25 98.20
N PRO A 621 -11.23 -37.59 98.51
CA PRO A 621 -10.10 -36.74 98.96
C PRO A 621 -8.89 -36.66 98.04
#